data_AF-A0A927VTD3-F1
#
_entry.id   AF-A0A927VTD3-F1
#
_cell.length_a   1.000
_cell.length_b   1.000
_cell.length_c   1.000
_cell.angle_alpha   90.00
_cell.angle_beta   90.00
_cell.angle_gamma   90.00
#
_symmetry.space_group_name_H-M   'P 1'
#
loop_
_entity.id
_entity.type
_entity.pdbx_description
1 polymer ?
#
loop_
_entity_poly.entity_id
_entity_poly.type
_entity_poly.pdbx_seq_one_letter_code
_entity_poly.pdbx_strand_id
1 'polypeptide(L)'
;MKFKRLAAVFSAVLMTLILAFPVFASASMTGASQGTSSDGGNGIFDLLPGNNSLGVPLNEDNYSDVKYIDVRFPTPYETAVTYKFPYTDEFFSQPNNFYSHKFAQGSLGLAVSAFRSKLVNHNGYSDLASYFTSIGFGDIEAEAFKHTPTANSVTYAIASKEIGDQTVIAAICCGFGYEAEWSSNLTIGDGDRHKGFSDAAATVENALTEYISHNNISGRITLWMSGYSRAAAIANLVAADMTDSGPFQKVYCYAFATPATTKSVKDYPNIFNIVGKNDPVPAIPFADWGFVRNGHDLYIPSVQMDSDFSGKIPDVNKVLNDIDGNDFFYNPEFSEQYRTFFDYLYGLIPESSDYYTDLQPGVLQVMANSSSNNILALVSRIVTSFTPENDLQKQELNDLLDYVEQLANQYVLQGNREQIKAGMWNPDFNITQNLTIEHDPDRYVAWMFLSDDPQEIFGQNTSFRQFTVKGKVRLHFYDENGYVGTVEPNGKKSHDDPDGGPVKDVSLMPDFFVRTGNDQLNIDIPCDTQYVVSIESEKDQTITYYASTHSVNTVRSYMSSIYSLKTEPGKMYFLYFGA
;
A
#
# COMPACT_ATOMS: atom_id res chain seq x y z
N MET A 1 -20.37 -33.35 -4.10
CA MET A 1 -21.20 -33.12 -2.88
C MET A 1 -20.82 -31.83 -2.14
N LYS A 2 -19.52 -31.53 -1.90
CA LYS A 2 -19.01 -30.25 -1.33
C LYS A 2 -19.83 -29.01 -1.80
N PHE A 3 -19.93 -28.75 -3.11
CA PHE A 3 -20.67 -27.62 -3.71
C PHE A 3 -22.05 -27.26 -3.10
N LYS A 4 -22.89 -28.25 -2.75
CA LYS A 4 -24.22 -27.96 -2.16
C LYS A 4 -24.20 -27.67 -0.66
N ARG A 5 -23.10 -27.96 0.04
CA ARG A 5 -22.83 -27.43 1.39
C ARG A 5 -22.16 -26.06 1.32
N LEU A 6 -21.19 -25.88 0.40
CA LEU A 6 -20.59 -24.58 0.10
C LEU A 6 -21.65 -23.51 -0.14
N ALA A 7 -22.65 -23.74 -1.00
CA ALA A 7 -23.71 -22.76 -1.26
C ALA A 7 -24.48 -22.27 -0.01
N ALA A 8 -24.61 -23.10 1.03
CA ALA A 8 -25.25 -22.71 2.28
C ALA A 8 -24.29 -21.95 3.23
N VAL A 9 -23.01 -22.33 3.25
CA VAL A 9 -21.97 -21.64 4.02
C VAL A 9 -21.65 -20.27 3.39
N PHE A 10 -21.45 -20.22 2.08
CA PHE A 10 -21.28 -19.01 1.27
C PHE A 10 -22.40 -17.99 1.55
N SER A 11 -23.65 -18.43 1.70
CA SER A 11 -24.79 -17.53 1.96
C SER A 11 -24.79 -16.88 3.35
N ALA A 12 -23.98 -17.35 4.31
CA ALA A 12 -23.74 -16.70 5.60
C ALA A 12 -22.41 -15.93 5.62
N VAL A 13 -21.43 -16.40 4.84
CA VAL A 13 -20.06 -15.87 4.74
C VAL A 13 -19.96 -14.61 3.88
N LEU A 14 -20.69 -14.55 2.77
CA LEU A 14 -20.59 -13.51 1.75
C LEU A 14 -20.99 -12.12 2.27
N MET A 15 -21.81 -12.04 3.32
CA MET A 15 -22.43 -10.77 3.71
C MET A 15 -21.45 -9.76 4.36
N THR A 16 -20.19 -10.13 4.61
CA THR A 16 -19.26 -9.32 5.43
C THR A 16 -17.96 -8.93 4.72
N LEU A 17 -17.38 -9.78 3.85
CA LEU A 17 -16.11 -9.56 3.11
C LEU A 17 -16.17 -8.44 2.04
N ILE A 18 -16.84 -7.34 2.33
CA ILE A 18 -17.72 -6.72 1.35
C ILE A 18 -17.39 -5.25 1.07
N LEU A 19 -16.58 -4.58 1.90
CA LEU A 19 -16.43 -3.12 1.94
C LEU A 19 -15.03 -2.61 1.53
N ALA A 20 -14.51 -3.08 0.39
CA ALA A 20 -13.22 -2.61 -0.17
C ALA A 20 -13.37 -1.22 -0.83
N PHE A 21 -13.71 -0.24 0.01
CA PHE A 21 -14.18 1.12 -0.32
C PHE A 21 -15.52 1.17 -1.08
N PRO A 22 -16.37 2.20 -0.85
CA PRO A 22 -17.58 2.40 -1.64
C PRO A 22 -17.19 2.85 -3.07
N VAL A 23 -17.77 2.37 -4.18
CA VAL A 23 -19.21 2.38 -4.52
C VAL A 23 -19.60 1.45 -5.70
N PHE A 24 -20.81 0.91 -5.62
CA PHE A 24 -21.82 0.61 -6.67
C PHE A 24 -21.57 1.05 -8.17
N ALA A 25 -21.11 0.13 -9.06
CA ALA A 25 -21.47 -0.16 -10.49
C ALA A 25 -21.66 0.96 -11.60
N SER A 26 -21.39 0.81 -12.94
CA SER A 26 -21.32 -0.39 -13.84
C SER A 26 -20.69 -0.24 -15.28
N ALA A 27 -20.03 -1.33 -15.80
CA ALA A 27 -19.78 -1.86 -17.21
C ALA A 27 -19.36 -0.97 -18.45
N SER A 28 -18.61 -1.40 -19.51
CA SER A 28 -17.80 -2.60 -19.97
C SER A 28 -17.41 -2.48 -21.51
N MET A 29 -16.44 -3.12 -22.25
CA MET A 29 -15.20 -3.95 -22.06
C MET A 29 -14.46 -4.44 -23.39
N THR A 30 -13.26 -5.09 -23.29
CA THR A 30 -12.45 -5.92 -24.30
C THR A 30 -11.65 -5.19 -25.42
N GLY A 31 -10.62 -5.75 -26.13
CA GLY A 31 -9.83 -7.03 -26.10
C GLY A 31 -8.50 -6.96 -26.98
N ALA A 32 -7.36 -7.70 -26.89
CA ALA A 32 -6.70 -8.63 -25.90
C ALA A 32 -5.20 -9.05 -26.26
N SER A 33 -4.34 -9.42 -25.27
CA SER A 33 -3.05 -10.25 -25.29
C SER A 33 -1.68 -9.63 -25.77
N GLN A 34 -0.43 -10.09 -25.48
CA GLN A 34 0.22 -11.07 -24.54
C GLN A 34 1.79 -10.88 -24.47
N GLY A 35 2.52 -11.38 -23.44
CA GLY A 35 3.84 -12.05 -23.62
C GLY A 35 5.16 -11.62 -22.90
N THR A 36 5.62 -12.44 -21.94
CA THR A 36 7.05 -12.74 -21.55
C THR A 36 7.95 -11.71 -20.80
N SER A 37 8.89 -12.25 -20.00
CA SER A 37 9.74 -11.54 -19.00
C SER A 37 11.26 -11.71 -19.19
N SER A 38 12.06 -10.85 -18.52
CA SER A 38 13.52 -11.01 -18.40
C SER A 38 14.11 -10.26 -17.18
N ASP A 39 14.97 -10.93 -16.40
CA ASP A 39 15.82 -10.27 -15.40
C ASP A 39 16.75 -9.21 -16.04
N GLY A 40 16.89 -8.04 -15.41
CA GLY A 40 17.56 -6.88 -16.02
C GLY A 40 18.18 -5.90 -15.02
N GLY A 41 19.06 -6.37 -14.14
CA GLY A 41 19.76 -5.51 -13.17
C GLY A 41 20.89 -4.64 -13.75
N ASN A 42 21.15 -3.53 -13.05
CA ASN A 42 22.30 -2.60 -13.14
C ASN A 42 22.33 -1.52 -14.25
N GLY A 43 22.15 -0.26 -13.81
CA GLY A 43 22.53 0.97 -14.50
C GLY A 43 21.68 2.15 -14.02
N ILE A 44 22.20 3.27 -13.50
CA ILE A 44 23.60 3.70 -13.28
C ILE A 44 23.68 4.43 -11.92
N PHE A 45 24.71 4.15 -11.10
CA PHE A 45 25.00 4.91 -9.87
C PHE A 45 25.75 6.22 -10.17
N ASP A 46 25.07 7.20 -10.77
CA ASP A 46 25.65 8.54 -10.98
C ASP A 46 25.41 9.45 -9.77
N LEU A 47 26.35 9.38 -8.81
CA LEU A 47 26.71 10.44 -7.85
C LEU A 47 25.55 11.16 -7.13
N LEU A 48 24.87 10.44 -6.23
CA LEU A 48 23.97 11.06 -5.25
C LEU A 48 24.71 12.15 -4.43
N PRO A 49 24.16 13.38 -4.32
CA PRO A 49 24.75 14.44 -3.52
C PRO A 49 24.43 14.23 -2.03
N GLY A 50 25.32 13.52 -1.34
CA GLY A 50 25.26 13.32 0.12
C GLY A 50 24.85 11.91 0.54
N ASN A 51 25.27 11.53 1.73
CA ASN A 51 25.13 10.18 2.29
C ASN A 51 23.75 10.01 2.97
N ASN A 52 22.67 10.24 2.23
CA ASN A 52 21.30 10.11 2.73
C ASN A 52 20.78 8.67 2.62
N SER A 53 19.87 8.28 3.51
CA SER A 53 19.31 6.92 3.58
C SER A 53 18.11 6.68 2.67
N LEU A 54 17.76 7.58 1.74
CA LEU A 54 16.52 7.50 0.95
C LEU A 54 16.73 7.13 -0.52
N GLY A 55 17.98 7.14 -1.01
CA GLY A 55 18.30 6.78 -2.40
C GLY A 55 17.86 7.82 -3.44
N VAL A 56 17.20 8.89 -3.00
CA VAL A 56 16.77 10.05 -3.80
C VAL A 56 17.52 11.32 -3.34
N PRO A 57 17.75 12.31 -4.22
CA PRO A 57 18.31 13.59 -3.81
C PRO A 57 17.27 14.41 -3.01
N LEU A 58 17.73 15.13 -1.98
CA LEU A 58 16.87 15.85 -1.02
C LEU A 58 17.03 17.37 -1.15
N ASN A 59 15.90 18.09 -1.16
CA ASN A 59 15.86 19.55 -1.02
C ASN A 59 16.02 19.94 0.46
N GLU A 60 16.58 21.12 0.72
CA GLU A 60 16.51 21.74 2.04
C GLU A 60 15.13 22.36 2.26
N ASP A 61 14.36 21.87 3.24
CA ASP A 61 13.03 22.40 3.61
C ASP A 61 13.11 23.71 4.43
N ASN A 62 14.12 24.53 4.17
CA ASN A 62 14.45 25.80 4.84
C ASN A 62 13.55 26.96 4.35
N TYR A 63 12.24 26.75 4.38
CA TYR A 63 11.22 27.68 3.88
C TYR A 63 10.90 28.82 4.87
N SER A 64 10.67 30.05 4.37
CA SER A 64 10.56 31.26 5.21
C SER A 64 9.12 31.70 5.55
N ASP A 65 8.16 31.52 4.66
CA ASP A 65 6.74 31.88 4.85
C ASP A 65 5.81 30.65 4.70
N VAL A 66 5.97 29.67 5.60
CA VAL A 66 5.11 28.48 5.69
C VAL A 66 3.84 28.79 6.48
N LYS A 67 2.69 28.57 5.84
CA LYS A 67 1.36 28.70 6.43
C LYS A 67 0.77 27.30 6.62
N TYR A 68 0.08 27.09 7.75
CA TYR A 68 -0.59 25.82 8.02
C TYR A 68 -2.09 25.97 7.76
N ILE A 69 -2.60 25.17 6.83
CA ILE A 69 -3.98 25.22 6.35
C ILE A 69 -4.77 24.09 7.02
N ASP A 70 -5.87 24.43 7.69
CA ASP A 70 -6.86 23.47 8.19
C ASP A 70 -7.60 22.82 7.02
N VAL A 71 -7.29 21.55 6.72
CA VAL A 71 -7.95 20.76 5.67
C VAL A 71 -8.83 19.71 6.31
N ARG A 72 -10.12 19.73 5.93
CA ARG A 72 -11.11 18.75 6.35
C ARG A 72 -11.21 17.61 5.33
N PHE A 73 -11.16 16.37 5.80
CA PHE A 73 -11.29 15.19 4.95
C PHE A 73 -12.07 14.06 5.66
N PRO A 74 -12.78 13.19 4.91
CA PRO A 74 -13.42 12.01 5.47
C PRO A 74 -12.42 10.90 5.78
N THR A 75 -12.65 10.17 6.86
CA THR A 75 -11.98 8.89 7.13
C THR A 75 -12.87 7.72 6.67
N PRO A 76 -12.36 6.49 6.62
CA PRO A 76 -13.15 5.27 6.45
C PRO A 76 -14.10 4.96 7.62
N TYR A 77 -14.05 5.73 8.72
CA TYR A 77 -14.74 5.51 9.99
C TYR A 77 -16.02 6.34 10.16
N GLU A 78 -16.60 6.78 9.04
CA GLU A 78 -17.78 7.66 8.95
C GLU A 78 -17.62 9.05 9.58
N THR A 79 -16.44 9.40 10.09
CA THR A 79 -16.09 10.72 10.61
C THR A 79 -15.47 11.61 9.52
N ALA A 80 -15.49 12.92 9.74
CA ALA A 80 -14.71 13.88 8.96
C ALA A 80 -13.78 14.62 9.92
N VAL A 81 -12.49 14.36 9.78
CA VAL A 81 -11.42 14.92 10.60
C VAL A 81 -10.96 16.25 10.01
N THR A 82 -10.09 16.98 10.71
CA THR A 82 -9.47 18.21 10.19
C THR A 82 -8.04 18.31 10.71
N TYR A 83 -7.08 18.40 9.79
CA TYR A 83 -5.65 18.44 10.13
C TYR A 83 -4.93 19.57 9.38
N LYS A 84 -3.72 19.90 9.80
CA LYS A 84 -3.00 21.11 9.37
C LYS A 84 -1.85 20.79 8.42
N PHE A 85 -2.00 21.22 7.17
CA PHE A 85 -1.03 20.94 6.12
C PHE A 85 -0.23 22.19 5.74
N PRO A 86 1.10 22.09 5.56
CA PRO A 86 1.94 23.24 5.24
C PRO A 86 1.75 23.70 3.79
N TYR A 87 1.80 25.00 3.57
CA TYR A 87 1.82 25.61 2.25
C TYR A 87 2.72 26.84 2.22
N THR A 88 3.53 26.97 1.16
CA THR A 88 4.22 28.21 0.80
C THR A 88 4.41 28.31 -0.71
N ASP A 89 4.51 29.53 -1.22
CA ASP A 89 4.84 29.81 -2.63
C ASP A 89 6.29 29.42 -2.97
N GLU A 90 7.15 29.32 -1.95
CA GLU A 90 8.56 28.93 -2.08
C GLU A 90 8.74 27.48 -2.58
N PHE A 91 7.75 26.59 -2.38
CA PHE A 91 7.76 25.21 -2.88
C PHE A 91 8.07 25.14 -4.38
N PHE A 92 7.50 26.05 -5.18
CA PHE A 92 7.63 26.07 -6.64
C PHE A 92 8.93 26.72 -7.14
N SER A 93 9.78 27.22 -6.23
CA SER A 93 11.11 27.74 -6.55
C SER A 93 12.16 26.63 -6.69
N GLN A 94 12.05 25.57 -5.87
CA GLN A 94 13.04 24.48 -5.73
C GLN A 94 13.22 23.64 -7.01
N PRO A 95 14.33 22.89 -7.16
CA PRO A 95 14.42 21.81 -8.14
C PRO A 95 13.25 20.83 -7.98
N ASN A 96 12.59 20.46 -9.08
CA ASN A 96 11.49 19.48 -9.05
C ASN A 96 11.99 18.03 -9.02
N ASN A 97 13.27 17.80 -9.34
CA ASN A 97 13.92 16.49 -9.35
C ASN A 97 14.61 16.13 -8.01
N PHE A 98 14.16 16.73 -6.91
CA PHE A 98 14.66 16.56 -5.55
C PHE A 98 13.46 16.46 -4.60
N TYR A 99 13.47 15.52 -3.66
CA TYR A 99 12.38 15.34 -2.71
C TYR A 99 12.40 16.44 -1.64
N SER A 100 11.24 17.07 -1.41
CA SER A 100 11.00 17.99 -0.29
C SER A 100 9.92 17.40 0.59
N HIS A 101 10.22 17.15 1.86
CA HIS A 101 9.28 16.47 2.76
C HIS A 101 8.11 17.38 3.13
N LYS A 102 8.38 18.65 3.43
CA LYS A 102 7.36 19.66 3.73
C LYS A 102 6.48 19.99 2.53
N PHE A 103 7.00 19.88 1.29
CA PHE A 103 6.17 19.99 0.09
C PHE A 103 5.37 18.70 -0.18
N ALA A 104 5.89 17.52 0.16
CA ALA A 104 5.11 16.28 0.16
C ALA A 104 3.97 16.33 1.20
N GLN A 105 4.22 16.79 2.43
CA GLN A 105 3.21 17.08 3.45
C GLN A 105 2.12 18.03 2.91
N GLY A 106 2.50 19.15 2.28
CA GLY A 106 1.55 20.08 1.66
C GLY A 106 0.75 19.45 0.50
N SER A 107 1.38 18.57 -0.27
CA SER A 107 0.75 17.83 -1.37
C SER A 107 -0.22 16.75 -0.89
N LEU A 108 0.02 16.14 0.27
CA LEU A 108 -0.97 15.27 0.92
C LEU A 108 -2.21 16.09 1.34
N GLY A 109 -2.02 17.33 1.81
CA GLY A 109 -3.11 18.28 2.05
C GLY A 109 -3.97 18.54 0.81
N LEU A 110 -3.32 18.79 -0.35
CA LEU A 110 -4.03 18.88 -1.63
C LEU A 110 -4.78 17.58 -1.96
N ALA A 111 -4.16 16.40 -1.77
CA ALA A 111 -4.78 15.12 -2.07
C ALA A 111 -6.06 14.86 -1.25
N VAL A 112 -6.00 15.03 0.09
CA VAL A 112 -7.15 14.78 0.97
C VAL A 112 -8.24 15.85 0.83
N SER A 113 -7.89 17.08 0.43
CA SER A 113 -8.89 18.14 0.17
C SER A 113 -9.85 17.80 -0.98
N ALA A 114 -9.44 16.94 -1.91
CA ALA A 114 -10.21 16.53 -3.09
C ALA A 114 -11.11 15.29 -2.87
N PHE A 115 -11.23 14.80 -1.64
CA PHE A 115 -12.03 13.63 -1.31
C PHE A 115 -13.54 13.90 -1.37
N ARG A 116 -14.37 12.85 -1.34
CA ARG A 116 -15.83 12.92 -1.25
C ARG A 116 -16.34 11.92 -0.20
N SER A 117 -17.43 12.23 0.50
CA SER A 117 -18.12 11.25 1.35
C SER A 117 -19.61 11.57 1.51
N LYS A 118 -20.45 10.66 1.02
CA LYS A 118 -21.91 10.72 1.19
C LYS A 118 -22.35 10.56 2.65
N LEU A 119 -21.57 9.86 3.47
CA LEU A 119 -21.88 9.58 4.87
C LEU A 119 -21.99 10.88 5.69
N VAL A 120 -21.10 11.83 5.44
CA VAL A 120 -21.07 13.17 6.07
C VAL A 120 -21.60 14.28 5.15
N ASN A 121 -22.32 13.94 4.07
CA ASN A 121 -22.82 14.87 3.04
C ASN A 121 -21.76 15.83 2.45
N HIS A 122 -20.50 15.41 2.39
CA HIS A 122 -19.37 16.17 1.86
C HIS A 122 -19.16 15.81 0.37
N ASN A 123 -19.41 16.78 -0.51
CA ASN A 123 -19.30 16.59 -1.97
C ASN A 123 -17.89 16.88 -2.53
N GLY A 124 -16.89 17.11 -1.66
CA GLY A 124 -15.52 17.49 -2.02
C GLY A 124 -15.37 18.94 -2.51
N TYR A 125 -16.23 19.37 -3.43
CA TYR A 125 -16.17 20.70 -4.07
C TYR A 125 -15.98 21.86 -3.09
N SER A 126 -16.77 21.92 -2.01
CA SER A 126 -16.74 23.04 -1.06
C SER A 126 -15.39 23.16 -0.34
N ASP A 127 -14.82 22.02 0.02
CA ASP A 127 -13.68 21.95 0.93
C ASP A 127 -12.38 22.05 0.10
N LEU A 128 -12.35 21.47 -1.12
CA LEU A 128 -11.33 21.68 -2.15
C LEU A 128 -11.26 23.14 -2.65
N ALA A 129 -12.40 23.75 -2.98
CA ALA A 129 -12.43 25.15 -3.42
C ALA A 129 -12.03 26.10 -2.29
N SER A 130 -12.37 25.78 -1.04
CA SER A 130 -11.89 26.51 0.15
C SER A 130 -10.38 26.34 0.34
N TYR A 131 -9.84 25.13 0.14
CA TYR A 131 -8.40 24.88 0.17
C TYR A 131 -7.67 25.74 -0.85
N PHE A 132 -7.99 25.64 -2.15
CA PHE A 132 -7.39 26.47 -3.20
C PHE A 132 -7.48 27.98 -2.88
N THR A 133 -8.65 28.47 -2.47
CA THR A 133 -8.84 29.88 -2.08
C THR A 133 -7.92 30.28 -0.91
N SER A 134 -7.73 29.40 0.09
CA SER A 134 -6.90 29.68 1.28
C SER A 134 -5.40 29.75 0.97
N ILE A 135 -4.91 28.99 -0.02
CA ILE A 135 -3.54 29.05 -0.51
C ILE A 135 -3.34 30.10 -1.63
N GLY A 136 -4.43 30.75 -2.05
CA GLY A 136 -4.42 31.83 -3.05
C GLY A 136 -4.43 31.36 -4.50
N PHE A 137 -4.83 30.12 -4.77
CA PHE A 137 -5.12 29.64 -6.12
C PHE A 137 -6.53 30.11 -6.54
N GLY A 138 -6.62 30.65 -7.74
CA GLY A 138 -7.84 31.15 -8.38
C GLY A 138 -8.28 30.31 -9.57
N ASP A 139 -9.24 30.85 -10.32
CA ASP A 139 -9.73 30.32 -11.60
C ASP A 139 -10.02 28.81 -11.56
N ILE A 140 -10.81 28.41 -10.57
CA ILE A 140 -11.03 27.01 -10.18
C ILE A 140 -12.06 26.34 -11.11
N GLU A 141 -11.58 25.46 -11.99
CA GLU A 141 -12.40 24.61 -12.84
C GLU A 141 -12.59 23.23 -12.18
N ALA A 142 -13.77 23.00 -11.60
CA ALA A 142 -14.10 21.78 -10.84
C ALA A 142 -15.53 21.25 -11.11
N GLU A 143 -16.06 21.39 -12.34
CA GLU A 143 -17.41 20.91 -12.68
C GLU A 143 -17.57 19.39 -12.54
N ALA A 144 -16.50 18.61 -12.68
CA ALA A 144 -16.55 17.16 -12.44
C ALA A 144 -17.01 16.80 -11.01
N PHE A 145 -16.84 17.69 -10.03
CA PHE A 145 -17.37 17.53 -8.67
C PHE A 145 -18.89 17.75 -8.54
N LYS A 146 -19.56 18.29 -9.57
CA LYS A 146 -21.03 18.46 -9.60
C LYS A 146 -21.74 17.31 -10.34
N HIS A 147 -20.99 16.36 -10.87
CA HIS A 147 -21.52 15.19 -11.57
C HIS A 147 -21.44 13.92 -10.71
N THR A 148 -22.45 13.05 -10.88
CA THR A 148 -22.43 11.68 -10.35
C THR A 148 -21.41 10.87 -11.16
N PRO A 149 -20.36 10.30 -10.55
CA PRO A 149 -19.34 9.58 -11.29
C PRO A 149 -19.84 8.25 -11.88
N THR A 150 -19.15 7.78 -12.92
CA THR A 150 -19.52 6.60 -13.72
C THR A 150 -18.32 5.68 -13.91
N ALA A 151 -18.51 4.46 -14.42
CA ALA A 151 -17.40 3.52 -14.67
C ALA A 151 -16.27 4.08 -15.56
N ASN A 152 -16.59 5.05 -16.43
CA ASN A 152 -15.69 5.60 -17.44
C ASN A 152 -15.34 7.09 -17.22
N SER A 153 -15.60 7.65 -16.03
CA SER A 153 -15.24 9.05 -15.72
C SER A 153 -13.99 9.16 -14.85
N VAL A 154 -13.48 10.38 -14.77
CA VAL A 154 -12.53 10.81 -13.74
C VAL A 154 -13.03 12.11 -13.13
N THR A 155 -13.15 12.13 -11.81
CA THR A 155 -13.37 13.37 -11.07
C THR A 155 -12.05 14.09 -10.86
N TYR A 156 -11.96 15.33 -11.35
CA TYR A 156 -10.81 16.22 -11.16
C TYR A 156 -11.22 17.67 -10.87
N ALA A 157 -10.24 18.46 -10.43
CA ALA A 157 -10.29 19.92 -10.42
C ALA A 157 -8.93 20.47 -10.89
N ILE A 158 -8.96 21.66 -11.49
CA ILE A 158 -7.78 22.42 -11.90
C ILE A 158 -7.94 23.86 -11.39
N ALA A 159 -6.86 24.44 -10.86
CA ALA A 159 -6.79 25.83 -10.41
C ALA A 159 -5.42 26.41 -10.71
N SER A 160 -5.26 27.73 -10.74
CA SER A 160 -3.97 28.36 -11.03
C SER A 160 -3.64 29.58 -10.17
N LYS A 161 -2.35 29.92 -10.12
CA LYS A 161 -1.81 31.04 -9.33
C LYS A 161 -0.57 31.64 -9.99
N GLU A 162 -0.53 32.96 -10.10
CA GLU A 162 0.68 33.69 -10.49
C GLU A 162 1.66 33.78 -9.31
N ILE A 163 2.87 33.26 -9.49
CA ILE A 163 3.95 33.27 -8.49
C ILE A 163 5.22 33.82 -9.13
N GLY A 164 5.46 35.12 -8.96
CA GLY A 164 6.63 35.81 -9.51
C GLY A 164 6.52 36.02 -11.02
N ASP A 165 7.22 35.19 -11.81
CA ASP A 165 7.20 35.18 -13.28
C ASP A 165 6.82 33.80 -13.86
N GLN A 166 6.05 33.02 -13.10
CA GLN A 166 5.43 31.77 -13.53
C GLN A 166 3.96 31.65 -13.08
N THR A 167 3.13 31.07 -13.95
CA THR A 167 1.83 30.53 -13.57
C THR A 167 2.05 29.13 -13.01
N VAL A 168 1.65 28.87 -11.77
CA VAL A 168 1.54 27.52 -11.23
C VAL A 168 0.12 27.01 -11.43
N ILE A 169 -0.03 25.84 -12.03
CA ILE A 169 -1.30 25.13 -12.18
C ILE A 169 -1.30 23.95 -11.22
N ALA A 170 -2.30 23.88 -10.35
CA ALA A 170 -2.55 22.73 -9.49
C ALA A 170 -3.68 21.89 -10.11
N ALA A 171 -3.45 20.60 -10.28
CA ALA A 171 -4.46 19.66 -10.77
C ALA A 171 -4.52 18.42 -9.88
N ILE A 172 -5.74 18.02 -9.53
CA ILE A 172 -5.99 16.98 -8.53
C ILE A 172 -7.22 16.14 -8.91
N CYS A 173 -7.09 14.83 -8.77
CA CYS A 173 -8.20 13.87 -8.92
C CYS A 173 -8.78 13.47 -7.56
N CYS A 174 -10.06 13.09 -7.54
CA CYS A 174 -10.72 12.60 -6.33
C CYS A 174 -10.12 11.25 -5.88
N GLY A 175 -9.41 11.25 -4.75
CA GLY A 175 -8.72 10.06 -4.22
C GLY A 175 -9.57 9.17 -3.30
N PHE A 176 -10.75 9.61 -2.88
CA PHE A 176 -11.65 8.85 -1.98
C PHE A 176 -13.10 9.20 -2.26
N GLY A 177 -14.00 8.21 -2.32
CA GLY A 177 -15.42 8.43 -2.64
C GLY A 177 -15.69 8.80 -4.11
N TYR A 178 -14.80 8.43 -5.03
CA TYR A 178 -14.89 8.62 -6.49
C TYR A 178 -15.99 7.77 -7.19
N GLU A 179 -16.85 7.14 -6.42
CA GLU A 179 -18.03 6.38 -6.84
C GLU A 179 -17.75 5.25 -7.85
N ALA A 180 -18.62 5.04 -8.85
CA ALA A 180 -18.56 3.95 -9.81
C ALA A 180 -17.26 3.91 -10.64
N GLU A 181 -16.50 5.01 -10.66
CA GLU A 181 -15.15 5.09 -11.26
C GLU A 181 -14.19 4.02 -10.70
N TRP A 182 -14.45 3.49 -9.49
CA TRP A 182 -13.71 2.36 -8.91
C TRP A 182 -13.62 1.14 -9.83
N SER A 183 -14.63 0.89 -10.66
CA SER A 183 -14.59 -0.22 -11.63
C SER A 183 -13.47 -0.09 -12.68
N SER A 184 -12.97 1.13 -12.94
CA SER A 184 -11.78 1.34 -13.77
C SER A 184 -10.49 0.78 -13.14
N ASN A 185 -10.40 0.67 -11.80
CA ASN A 185 -9.26 0.10 -11.08
C ASN A 185 -9.05 -1.40 -11.36
N LEU A 186 -10.08 -2.07 -11.88
CA LEU A 186 -10.02 -3.48 -12.31
C LEU A 186 -10.01 -3.61 -13.85
N THR A 187 -9.81 -2.51 -14.56
CA THR A 187 -9.62 -2.48 -16.02
C THR A 187 -8.11 -2.38 -16.31
N ILE A 188 -7.37 -3.43 -15.96
CA ILE A 188 -5.90 -3.45 -15.99
C ILE A 188 -5.36 -3.29 -17.41
N GLY A 189 -5.99 -3.92 -18.41
CA GLY A 189 -5.41 -3.94 -19.76
C GLY A 189 -4.47 -5.11 -20.00
N ASP A 190 -4.10 -5.26 -21.27
CA ASP A 190 -3.16 -6.24 -21.83
C ASP A 190 -1.78 -5.61 -22.08
N GLY A 191 -1.75 -4.38 -22.59
CA GLY A 191 -0.54 -3.61 -22.87
C GLY A 191 0.25 -3.12 -21.64
N ASP A 192 1.09 -2.12 -21.87
CA ASP A 192 2.09 -1.64 -20.90
C ASP A 192 1.49 -0.81 -19.76
N ARG A 193 0.58 0.12 -20.07
CA ARG A 193 -0.04 1.02 -19.08
C ARG A 193 -1.35 0.42 -18.59
N HIS A 194 -1.63 0.58 -17.30
CA HIS A 194 -2.90 0.17 -16.71
C HIS A 194 -4.05 0.93 -17.42
N LYS A 195 -4.88 0.22 -18.18
CA LYS A 195 -5.84 0.87 -19.10
C LYS A 195 -6.78 1.85 -18.39
N GLY A 196 -7.45 1.44 -17.30
CA GLY A 196 -8.37 2.30 -16.56
C GLY A 196 -7.75 3.60 -16.02
N PHE A 197 -6.51 3.54 -15.50
CA PHE A 197 -5.77 4.73 -15.08
C PHE A 197 -5.32 5.57 -16.27
N SER A 198 -4.94 4.93 -17.39
CA SER A 198 -4.48 5.63 -18.59
C SER A 198 -5.61 6.34 -19.36
N ASP A 199 -6.82 5.77 -19.40
CA ASP A 199 -8.01 6.42 -19.96
C ASP A 199 -8.41 7.65 -19.13
N ALA A 200 -8.27 7.56 -17.80
CA ALA A 200 -8.49 8.67 -16.87
C ALA A 200 -7.39 9.75 -16.98
N ALA A 201 -6.12 9.36 -17.08
CA ALA A 201 -4.99 10.27 -17.27
C ALA A 201 -5.17 11.12 -18.54
N ALA A 202 -5.44 10.48 -19.69
CA ALA A 202 -5.71 11.16 -20.95
C ALA A 202 -6.88 12.17 -20.86
N THR A 203 -7.88 11.89 -20.01
CA THR A 203 -9.00 12.84 -19.77
C THR A 203 -8.52 14.09 -19.01
N VAL A 204 -7.62 13.93 -18.03
CA VAL A 204 -7.02 15.04 -17.26
C VAL A 204 -6.00 15.83 -18.10
N GLU A 205 -5.23 15.18 -18.96
CA GLU A 205 -4.27 15.82 -19.89
C GLU A 205 -4.99 16.73 -20.90
N ASN A 206 -6.13 16.27 -21.44
CA ASN A 206 -7.00 17.10 -22.28
C ASN A 206 -7.56 18.27 -21.46
N ALA A 207 -8.04 18.04 -20.23
CA ALA A 207 -8.55 19.11 -19.37
C ALA A 207 -7.47 20.15 -19.00
N LEU A 208 -6.22 19.76 -18.77
CA LEU A 208 -5.09 20.68 -18.57
C LEU A 208 -4.83 21.52 -19.83
N THR A 209 -4.93 20.93 -21.01
CA THR A 209 -4.76 21.62 -22.30
C THR A 209 -5.89 22.62 -22.54
N GLU A 210 -7.14 22.24 -22.26
CA GLU A 210 -8.30 23.12 -22.34
C GLU A 210 -8.20 24.26 -21.30
N TYR A 211 -7.84 23.96 -20.05
CA TYR A 211 -7.66 24.95 -18.98
C TYR A 211 -6.64 26.04 -19.32
N ILE A 212 -5.46 25.65 -19.85
CA ILE A 212 -4.43 26.59 -20.30
C ILE A 212 -4.97 27.50 -21.41
N SER A 213 -5.74 26.93 -22.36
CA SER A 213 -6.35 27.68 -23.47
C SER A 213 -7.49 28.61 -23.03
N HIS A 214 -8.38 28.16 -22.14
CA HIS A 214 -9.50 28.95 -21.63
C HIS A 214 -9.01 30.16 -20.82
N ASN A 215 -8.03 29.94 -19.94
CA ASN A 215 -7.49 30.97 -19.05
C ASN A 215 -6.35 31.79 -19.71
N ASN A 216 -6.03 31.51 -20.98
CA ASN A 216 -5.01 32.21 -21.79
C ASN A 216 -3.60 32.19 -21.16
N ILE A 217 -3.28 31.11 -20.43
CA ILE A 217 -2.04 30.96 -19.67
C ILE A 217 -0.85 30.81 -20.64
N SER A 218 0.23 31.56 -20.39
CA SER A 218 1.41 31.57 -21.26
C SER A 218 2.66 32.06 -20.52
N GLY A 219 3.85 31.78 -21.06
CA GLY A 219 5.12 32.11 -20.41
C GLY A 219 5.73 30.90 -19.73
N ARG A 220 6.08 31.01 -18.44
CA ARG A 220 6.53 29.88 -17.63
C ARG A 220 5.33 29.26 -16.91
N ILE A 221 5.07 27.99 -17.15
CA ILE A 221 3.99 27.21 -16.55
C ILE A 221 4.61 26.07 -15.75
N THR A 222 4.21 25.95 -14.49
CA THR A 222 4.62 24.88 -13.58
C THR A 222 3.40 24.04 -13.20
N LEU A 223 3.48 22.72 -13.32
CA LEU A 223 2.42 21.81 -12.89
C LEU A 223 2.69 21.28 -11.48
N TRP A 224 1.67 21.30 -10.63
CA TRP A 224 1.63 20.62 -9.34
C TRP A 224 0.54 19.54 -9.39
N MET A 225 0.99 18.28 -9.43
CA MET A 225 0.13 17.11 -9.30
C MET A 225 0.23 16.56 -7.87
N SER A 226 -0.90 16.06 -7.38
CA SER A 226 -0.97 15.19 -6.22
C SER A 226 -2.09 14.17 -6.41
N GLY A 227 -2.22 13.21 -5.50
CA GLY A 227 -3.32 12.26 -5.48
C GLY A 227 -3.18 11.23 -4.38
N TYR A 228 -4.29 10.54 -4.09
CA TYR A 228 -4.34 9.40 -3.17
C TYR A 228 -4.94 8.18 -3.89
N SER A 229 -4.41 6.97 -3.68
CA SER A 229 -4.97 5.73 -4.23
C SER A 229 -5.14 5.81 -5.76
N ARG A 230 -6.34 5.58 -6.29
CA ARG A 230 -6.67 5.78 -7.73
C ARG A 230 -6.22 7.15 -8.27
N ALA A 231 -6.39 8.23 -7.51
CA ALA A 231 -5.96 9.56 -7.94
C ALA A 231 -4.43 9.68 -8.00
N ALA A 232 -3.71 8.96 -7.15
CA ALA A 232 -2.24 8.88 -7.19
C ALA A 232 -1.75 8.14 -8.45
N ALA A 233 -2.41 7.04 -8.85
CA ALA A 233 -2.11 6.36 -10.11
C ALA A 233 -2.35 7.25 -11.34
N ILE A 234 -3.43 8.04 -11.34
CA ILE A 234 -3.70 9.01 -12.41
C ILE A 234 -2.63 10.10 -12.41
N ALA A 235 -2.31 10.68 -11.25
CA ALA A 235 -1.26 11.69 -11.12
C ALA A 235 0.12 11.20 -11.60
N ASN A 236 0.49 9.96 -11.25
CA ASN A 236 1.72 9.29 -11.66
C ASN A 236 1.84 9.11 -13.19
N LEU A 237 0.73 8.91 -13.90
CA LEU A 237 0.70 8.85 -15.36
C LEU A 237 0.70 10.25 -16.01
N VAL A 238 -0.19 11.14 -15.56
CA VAL A 238 -0.27 12.52 -16.09
C VAL A 238 1.07 13.25 -15.90
N ALA A 239 1.71 13.13 -14.73
CA ALA A 239 3.00 13.77 -14.47
C ALA A 239 4.11 13.22 -15.37
N ALA A 240 4.09 11.93 -15.70
CA ALA A 240 5.04 11.33 -16.63
C ALA A 240 4.86 11.92 -18.04
N ASP A 241 3.65 11.85 -18.61
CA ASP A 241 3.38 12.33 -19.97
C ASP A 241 3.58 13.85 -20.11
N MET A 242 3.25 14.61 -19.06
CA MET A 242 3.47 16.07 -19.02
C MET A 242 4.94 16.46 -18.76
N THR A 243 5.77 15.55 -18.23
CA THR A 243 7.24 15.75 -18.17
C THR A 243 7.90 15.42 -19.51
N ASP A 244 7.40 14.39 -20.20
CA ASP A 244 7.88 13.95 -21.52
C ASP A 244 7.50 14.93 -22.65
N SER A 245 6.31 15.55 -22.57
CA SER A 245 5.68 16.23 -23.72
C SER A 245 4.80 17.45 -23.40
N GLY A 246 4.59 17.78 -22.11
CA GLY A 246 3.70 18.86 -21.70
C GLY A 246 4.29 20.27 -21.91
N PRO A 247 3.46 21.33 -21.82
CA PRO A 247 3.90 22.73 -21.96
C PRO A 247 4.64 23.29 -20.73
N PHE A 248 5.00 22.44 -19.77
CA PHE A 248 5.46 22.84 -18.43
C PHE A 248 6.99 22.84 -18.32
N GLN A 249 7.58 23.88 -17.71
CA GLN A 249 9.02 23.90 -17.43
C GLN A 249 9.40 23.21 -16.11
N LYS A 250 8.43 22.94 -15.24
CA LYS A 250 8.54 22.03 -14.10
C LYS A 250 7.23 21.27 -13.92
N VAL A 251 7.33 19.99 -13.57
CA VAL A 251 6.22 19.18 -13.07
C VAL A 251 6.66 18.63 -11.72
N TYR A 252 5.88 18.91 -10.67
CA TYR A 252 6.05 18.29 -9.34
C TYR A 252 4.93 17.29 -9.12
N CYS A 253 5.25 16.05 -8.76
CA CYS A 253 4.25 15.04 -8.41
C CYS A 253 4.61 14.33 -7.11
N TYR A 254 3.78 14.49 -6.08
CA TYR A 254 3.84 13.72 -4.84
C TYR A 254 2.55 12.91 -4.73
N ALA A 255 2.66 11.59 -4.84
CA ALA A 255 1.54 10.67 -5.03
C ALA A 255 1.46 9.69 -3.85
N PHE A 256 0.29 9.49 -3.26
CA PHE A 256 0.13 8.76 -1.99
C PHE A 256 -0.68 7.47 -2.16
N ALA A 257 -0.24 6.39 -1.52
CA ALA A 257 -0.86 5.07 -1.61
C ALA A 257 -1.00 4.57 -3.06
N THR A 258 0.02 4.88 -3.88
CA THR A 258 0.01 4.79 -5.35
C THR A 258 -0.03 3.34 -5.87
N PRO A 259 -1.10 2.91 -6.56
CA PRO A 259 -1.13 1.64 -7.30
C PRO A 259 -0.03 1.55 -8.35
N ALA A 260 0.27 0.34 -8.84
CA ALA A 260 1.13 0.20 -10.02
C ALA A 260 0.41 0.66 -11.30
N THR A 261 1.15 1.31 -12.21
CA THR A 261 0.60 2.08 -13.34
C THR A 261 1.13 1.66 -14.71
N THR A 262 2.35 1.12 -14.80
CA THR A 262 3.04 0.83 -16.07
C THR A 262 4.01 -0.35 -15.97
N LYS A 263 4.16 -1.11 -17.05
CA LYS A 263 5.27 -2.07 -17.28
C LYS A 263 6.48 -1.40 -17.93
N SER A 264 6.24 -0.40 -18.77
CA SER A 264 7.29 0.40 -19.40
C SER A 264 7.79 1.44 -18.39
N VAL A 265 8.82 1.06 -17.64
CA VAL A 265 9.43 1.88 -16.59
C VAL A 265 10.27 2.99 -17.23
N LYS A 266 10.13 4.20 -16.71
CA LYS A 266 11.05 5.32 -16.93
C LYS A 266 11.40 5.95 -15.60
N ASP A 267 12.67 6.32 -15.45
CA ASP A 267 13.12 7.15 -14.34
C ASP A 267 12.66 8.60 -14.58
N TYR A 268 11.61 8.99 -13.86
CA TYR A 268 11.09 10.35 -13.83
C TYR A 268 11.43 10.94 -12.46
N PRO A 269 12.56 11.68 -12.33
CA PRO A 269 13.11 12.01 -11.02
C PRO A 269 12.30 13.08 -10.24
N ASN A 270 11.20 13.55 -10.84
CA ASN A 270 10.27 14.53 -10.33
C ASN A 270 8.90 13.95 -9.93
N ILE A 271 8.79 12.62 -9.87
CA ILE A 271 7.62 11.88 -9.40
C ILE A 271 8.03 11.06 -8.18
N PHE A 272 7.38 11.33 -7.05
CA PHE A 272 7.64 10.66 -5.77
C PHE A 272 6.35 9.97 -5.28
N ASN A 273 6.40 8.65 -5.15
CA ASN A 273 5.28 7.83 -4.69
C ASN A 273 5.50 7.43 -3.23
N ILE A 274 4.71 7.97 -2.31
CA ILE A 274 4.72 7.58 -0.90
C ILE A 274 3.77 6.38 -0.76
N VAL A 275 4.29 5.24 -0.29
CA VAL A 275 3.58 3.95 -0.27
C VAL A 275 3.83 3.16 1.01
N GLY A 276 2.81 2.55 1.60
CA GLY A 276 2.93 1.69 2.77
C GLY A 276 3.44 0.30 2.42
N LYS A 277 4.47 -0.21 3.13
CA LYS A 277 5.01 -1.58 2.90
C LYS A 277 4.01 -2.70 3.15
N ASN A 278 2.99 -2.43 3.97
CA ASN A 278 1.89 -3.33 4.26
C ASN A 278 0.54 -2.86 3.67
N ASP A 279 0.52 -1.84 2.80
CA ASP A 279 -0.68 -1.41 2.08
C ASP A 279 -0.93 -2.35 0.87
N PRO A 280 -2.10 -3.02 0.76
CA PRO A 280 -2.39 -3.93 -0.34
C PRO A 280 -2.63 -3.25 -1.70
N VAL A 281 -2.83 -1.92 -1.76
CA VAL A 281 -3.18 -1.21 -3.01
C VAL A 281 -1.95 -0.85 -3.87
N PRO A 282 -0.83 -0.35 -3.33
CA PRO A 282 0.43 -0.22 -4.07
C PRO A 282 0.99 -1.53 -4.64
N ALA A 283 0.57 -2.67 -4.08
CA ALA A 283 0.96 -4.00 -4.53
C ALA A 283 0.18 -4.51 -5.78
N ILE A 284 -0.80 -3.75 -6.29
CA ILE A 284 -1.59 -4.12 -7.47
C ILE A 284 -1.59 -3.05 -8.58
N PRO A 285 -1.64 -3.45 -9.87
CA PRO A 285 -1.41 -4.80 -10.40
C PRO A 285 -0.02 -5.35 -10.04
N PHE A 286 0.13 -6.67 -10.06
CA PHE A 286 1.32 -7.33 -9.52
C PHE A 286 2.61 -6.97 -10.27
N ALA A 287 3.68 -6.73 -9.51
CA ALA A 287 5.03 -6.53 -10.07
C ALA A 287 5.57 -7.78 -10.77
N ASP A 288 5.13 -8.98 -10.38
CA ASP A 288 5.40 -10.24 -11.10
C ASP A 288 4.73 -10.29 -12.50
N TRP A 289 3.70 -9.46 -12.76
CA TRP A 289 3.18 -9.19 -14.11
C TRP A 289 3.92 -8.05 -14.84
N GLY A 290 5.03 -7.58 -14.27
CA GLY A 290 5.85 -6.46 -14.75
C GLY A 290 5.36 -5.06 -14.35
N PHE A 291 4.24 -4.92 -13.62
CA PHE A 291 3.67 -3.61 -13.30
C PHE A 291 4.39 -2.91 -12.12
N VAL A 292 4.84 -1.68 -12.35
CA VAL A 292 5.45 -0.78 -11.36
C VAL A 292 4.87 0.64 -11.51
N ARG A 293 5.46 1.63 -10.82
CA ARG A 293 5.13 3.05 -10.94
C ARG A 293 6.19 3.81 -11.74
N ASN A 294 5.84 4.99 -12.25
CA ASN A 294 6.84 5.96 -12.70
C ASN A 294 7.54 6.62 -11.50
N GLY A 295 8.82 6.99 -11.66
CA GLY A 295 9.58 7.75 -10.66
C GLY A 295 10.06 6.94 -9.45
N HIS A 296 10.14 7.59 -8.28
CA HIS A 296 10.76 7.03 -7.08
C HIS A 296 9.72 6.63 -6.03
N ASP A 297 9.87 5.43 -5.46
CA ASP A 297 9.03 4.95 -4.35
C ASP A 297 9.68 5.23 -2.99
N LEU A 298 8.91 5.83 -2.06
CA LEU A 298 9.30 6.11 -0.68
C LEU A 298 8.39 5.33 0.27
N TYR A 299 8.99 4.43 1.04
CA TYR A 299 8.25 3.40 1.75
C TYR A 299 8.00 3.76 3.23
N ILE A 300 6.73 3.97 3.57
CA ILE A 300 6.26 4.09 4.96
C ILE A 300 6.50 2.75 5.70
N PRO A 301 7.01 2.77 6.95
CA PRO A 301 7.39 1.56 7.68
C PRO A 301 6.31 0.50 7.84
N SER A 302 6.72 -0.75 8.04
CA SER A 302 5.84 -1.79 8.58
C SER A 302 6.53 -2.71 9.58
N VAL A 303 5.73 -3.16 10.56
CA VAL A 303 6.05 -4.12 11.63
C VAL A 303 6.85 -5.37 11.20
N GLN A 304 6.73 -5.79 9.94
CA GLN A 304 7.43 -6.96 9.39
C GLN A 304 8.79 -6.61 8.76
N MET A 305 8.98 -5.36 8.31
CA MET A 305 10.11 -4.95 7.46
C MET A 305 11.01 -3.87 8.09
N ASP A 306 10.59 -3.25 9.18
CA ASP A 306 11.34 -2.20 9.87
C ASP A 306 11.59 -2.62 11.33
N SER A 307 12.86 -2.81 11.69
CA SER A 307 13.28 -3.24 13.03
C SER A 307 13.02 -2.20 14.12
N ASP A 308 12.89 -0.93 13.75
CA ASP A 308 12.62 0.21 14.63
C ASP A 308 11.13 0.61 14.70
N PHE A 309 10.23 -0.18 14.09
CA PHE A 309 8.81 0.15 13.96
C PHE A 309 8.14 0.48 15.29
N SER A 310 8.35 -0.35 16.33
CA SER A 310 7.85 -0.15 17.69
C SER A 310 8.26 1.20 18.29
N GLY A 311 9.47 1.68 17.97
CA GLY A 311 10.02 2.95 18.43
C GLY A 311 9.33 4.18 17.82
N LYS A 312 8.72 4.04 16.64
CA LYS A 312 8.01 5.12 15.93
C LYS A 312 6.55 5.26 16.39
N ILE A 313 5.92 4.18 16.83
CA ILE A 313 4.50 4.18 17.24
C ILE A 313 4.14 5.24 18.31
N PRO A 314 4.95 5.51 19.35
CA PRO A 314 4.64 6.55 20.35
C PRO A 314 4.52 7.96 19.76
N ASP A 315 5.15 8.24 18.62
CA ASP A 315 5.09 9.52 17.93
C ASP A 315 4.00 9.53 16.84
N VAL A 316 3.82 8.44 16.09
CA VAL A 316 2.65 8.24 15.20
C VAL A 316 1.33 8.40 15.98
N ASN A 317 1.25 7.86 17.20
CA ASN A 317 0.08 8.01 18.07
C ASN A 317 -0.19 9.47 18.46
N LYS A 318 0.83 10.34 18.60
CA LYS A 318 0.60 11.77 18.87
C LYS A 318 -0.15 12.41 17.71
N VAL A 319 0.26 12.10 16.49
CA VAL A 319 -0.37 12.64 15.28
C VAL A 319 -1.80 12.11 15.09
N LEU A 320 -2.05 10.81 15.29
CA LEU A 320 -3.42 10.26 15.23
C LEU A 320 -4.33 10.81 16.33
N ASN A 321 -3.85 10.95 17.57
CA ASN A 321 -4.63 11.55 18.65
C ASN A 321 -5.01 13.03 18.35
N ASP A 322 -4.19 13.75 17.57
CA ASP A 322 -4.52 15.10 17.06
C ASP A 322 -5.44 15.09 15.82
N ILE A 323 -5.55 13.97 15.08
CA ILE A 323 -6.42 13.82 13.89
C ILE A 323 -7.83 13.37 14.28
N ASP A 324 -7.95 12.25 15.01
CA ASP A 324 -9.23 11.59 15.31
C ASP A 324 -9.40 11.13 16.77
N GLY A 325 -8.32 11.09 17.55
CA GLY A 325 -8.34 10.66 18.95
C GLY A 325 -8.12 9.15 19.16
N ASN A 326 -7.66 8.42 18.14
CA ASN A 326 -7.33 7.00 18.23
C ASN A 326 -5.81 6.76 18.30
N ASP A 327 -5.42 5.59 18.85
CA ASP A 327 -4.05 5.08 18.79
C ASP A 327 -3.83 4.24 17.51
N PHE A 328 -2.58 4.15 17.03
CA PHE A 328 -2.23 3.38 15.83
C PHE A 328 -2.42 1.87 16.04
N PHE A 329 -3.54 1.34 15.56
CA PHE A 329 -3.79 -0.10 15.47
C PHE A 329 -3.04 -0.72 14.30
N TYR A 330 -2.44 -1.90 14.43
CA TYR A 330 -1.88 -2.66 13.32
C TYR A 330 -2.04 -4.17 13.54
N ASN A 331 -2.19 -4.95 12.47
CA ASN A 331 -2.12 -6.40 12.57
C ASN A 331 -1.38 -7.02 11.35
N PRO A 332 -0.16 -7.56 11.52
CA PRO A 332 0.55 -8.25 10.45
C PRO A 332 -0.11 -9.58 10.02
N GLU A 333 -1.08 -10.12 10.77
CA GLU A 333 -1.92 -11.23 10.29
C GLU A 333 -2.68 -10.82 9.02
N PHE A 334 -3.21 -9.60 8.94
CA PHE A 334 -3.90 -9.12 7.72
C PHE A 334 -2.93 -8.98 6.55
N SER A 335 -1.68 -8.60 6.87
CA SER A 335 -0.58 -8.47 5.91
C SER A 335 0.01 -9.82 5.48
N GLU A 336 -0.21 -10.90 6.24
CA GLU A 336 -0.08 -12.27 5.73
C GLU A 336 -1.30 -12.63 4.88
N GLN A 337 -2.51 -12.33 5.35
CA GLN A 337 -3.75 -12.80 4.73
C GLN A 337 -3.95 -12.32 3.29
N TYR A 338 -3.68 -11.05 2.97
CA TYR A 338 -3.76 -10.59 1.57
C TYR A 338 -2.58 -11.09 0.72
N ARG A 339 -1.37 -11.26 1.29
CA ARG A 339 -0.22 -11.82 0.54
C ARG A 339 -0.48 -13.28 0.14
N THR A 340 -0.97 -14.09 1.07
CA THR A 340 -1.42 -15.47 0.83
C THR A 340 -2.56 -15.51 -0.22
N PHE A 341 -3.50 -14.56 -0.18
CA PHE A 341 -4.52 -14.45 -1.23
C PHE A 341 -3.95 -14.09 -2.61
N PHE A 342 -2.98 -13.16 -2.66
CA PHE A 342 -2.32 -12.77 -3.91
C PHE A 342 -1.44 -13.90 -4.48
N ASP A 343 -0.72 -14.67 -3.67
CA ASP A 343 0.10 -15.81 -4.14
C ASP A 343 -0.77 -16.87 -4.83
N TYR A 344 -1.89 -17.26 -4.21
CA TYR A 344 -2.86 -18.14 -4.87
C TYR A 344 -3.46 -17.51 -6.14
N LEU A 345 -3.79 -16.21 -6.14
CA LEU A 345 -4.34 -15.55 -7.33
C LEU A 345 -3.33 -15.51 -8.48
N TYR A 346 -2.05 -15.31 -8.19
CA TYR A 346 -0.95 -15.35 -9.15
C TYR A 346 -0.63 -16.78 -9.62
N GLY A 347 -0.71 -17.78 -8.74
CA GLY A 347 -0.58 -19.20 -9.07
C GLY A 347 -1.67 -19.70 -10.03
N LEU A 348 -2.84 -19.07 -10.01
CA LEU A 348 -3.90 -19.26 -11.00
C LEU A 348 -3.68 -18.41 -12.26
N ILE A 349 -3.22 -17.16 -12.09
CA ILE A 349 -3.19 -16.13 -13.14
C ILE A 349 -1.76 -15.54 -13.21
N PRO A 350 -0.82 -16.23 -13.88
CA PRO A 350 0.60 -15.87 -13.87
C PRO A 350 0.94 -14.69 -14.80
N GLU A 351 0.12 -14.38 -15.82
CA GLU A 351 0.28 -13.17 -16.64
C GLU A 351 -0.92 -12.22 -16.54
N SER A 352 -0.69 -10.90 -16.66
CA SER A 352 -1.79 -9.92 -16.77
C SER A 352 -2.65 -10.16 -18.02
N SER A 353 -2.09 -10.82 -19.04
CA SER A 353 -2.78 -11.27 -20.25
C SER A 353 -3.94 -12.22 -19.93
N ASP A 354 -3.73 -13.10 -18.97
CA ASP A 354 -4.66 -14.14 -18.55
C ASP A 354 -5.74 -13.51 -17.66
N TYR A 355 -5.33 -12.60 -16.76
CA TYR A 355 -6.26 -11.73 -16.03
C TYR A 355 -7.18 -11.02 -17.02
N TYR A 356 -6.62 -10.36 -18.02
CA TYR A 356 -7.33 -9.54 -18.97
C TYR A 356 -8.32 -10.36 -19.83
N THR A 357 -7.93 -11.56 -20.24
CA THR A 357 -8.68 -12.39 -21.18
C THR A 357 -9.78 -13.19 -20.48
N ASP A 358 -9.47 -13.86 -19.36
CA ASP A 358 -10.36 -14.84 -18.76
C ASP A 358 -11.09 -14.33 -17.52
N LEU A 359 -10.43 -13.48 -16.71
CA LEU A 359 -11.00 -13.00 -15.45
C LEU A 359 -11.67 -11.63 -15.57
N GLN A 360 -11.02 -10.63 -16.15
CA GLN A 360 -11.50 -9.25 -16.29
C GLN A 360 -12.92 -9.17 -16.89
N PRO A 361 -13.33 -9.98 -17.90
CA PRO A 361 -14.71 -10.05 -18.39
C PRO A 361 -15.72 -10.46 -17.33
N GLY A 362 -15.34 -11.39 -16.45
CA GLY A 362 -16.13 -11.76 -15.30
C GLY A 362 -16.15 -10.69 -14.21
N VAL A 363 -14.99 -10.08 -13.91
CA VAL A 363 -14.82 -9.05 -12.87
C VAL A 363 -15.69 -7.83 -13.17
N LEU A 364 -15.54 -7.23 -14.35
CA LEU A 364 -16.28 -6.01 -14.69
C LEU A 364 -17.77 -6.29 -14.88
N GLN A 365 -18.16 -7.51 -15.25
CA GLN A 365 -19.56 -7.96 -15.20
C GLN A 365 -20.09 -8.08 -13.77
N VAL A 366 -19.32 -8.61 -12.82
CA VAL A 366 -19.70 -8.65 -11.39
C VAL A 366 -19.84 -7.23 -10.84
N MET A 367 -18.84 -6.37 -11.07
CA MET A 367 -18.87 -4.98 -10.65
C MET A 367 -20.02 -4.19 -11.29
N ALA A 368 -20.51 -4.62 -12.46
CA ALA A 368 -21.64 -3.98 -13.14
C ALA A 368 -23.03 -4.36 -12.62
N ASN A 369 -23.18 -5.56 -12.06
CA ASN A 369 -24.48 -6.02 -11.53
C ASN A 369 -24.57 -5.89 -10.01
N SER A 370 -23.47 -5.52 -9.35
CA SER A 370 -23.40 -5.37 -7.89
C SER A 370 -23.73 -3.94 -7.47
N SER A 371 -24.99 -3.70 -7.08
CA SER A 371 -25.37 -2.51 -6.32
C SER A 371 -24.76 -2.60 -4.91
N SER A 372 -23.47 -2.30 -4.86
CA SER A 372 -22.48 -2.65 -3.82
C SER A 372 -22.01 -4.11 -3.85
N ASN A 373 -20.72 -4.27 -3.61
CA ASN A 373 -20.18 -5.21 -2.63
C ASN A 373 -20.57 -6.69 -2.82
N ASN A 374 -19.80 -7.41 -3.64
CA ASN A 374 -20.05 -8.84 -3.86
C ASN A 374 -18.74 -9.62 -4.14
N ILE A 375 -17.81 -9.66 -3.18
CA ILE A 375 -16.53 -10.35 -3.39
C ILE A 375 -16.69 -11.88 -3.51
N LEU A 376 -17.75 -12.50 -2.99
CA LEU A 376 -18.00 -13.92 -3.31
C LEU A 376 -18.62 -14.09 -4.71
N ALA A 377 -19.23 -13.07 -5.34
CA ALA A 377 -19.44 -13.12 -6.79
C ALA A 377 -18.10 -12.93 -7.52
N LEU A 378 -17.17 -12.11 -7.03
CA LEU A 378 -15.82 -11.98 -7.61
C LEU A 378 -15.04 -13.30 -7.51
N VAL A 379 -14.89 -13.87 -6.31
CA VAL A 379 -14.21 -15.15 -6.05
C VAL A 379 -14.96 -16.33 -6.67
N SER A 380 -16.30 -16.37 -6.64
CA SER A 380 -17.06 -17.36 -7.41
C SER A 380 -16.80 -17.19 -8.91
N ARG A 381 -16.68 -15.97 -9.43
CA ARG A 381 -16.34 -15.74 -10.84
C ARG A 381 -14.90 -16.13 -11.15
N ILE A 382 -13.93 -15.94 -10.26
CA ILE A 382 -12.58 -16.54 -10.38
C ILE A 382 -12.73 -18.07 -10.49
N VAL A 383 -13.33 -18.70 -9.48
CA VAL A 383 -13.52 -20.16 -9.36
C VAL A 383 -14.36 -20.80 -10.47
N THR A 384 -15.26 -20.05 -11.12
CA THR A 384 -16.16 -20.56 -12.18
C THR A 384 -15.80 -20.12 -13.61
N SER A 385 -14.89 -19.16 -13.76
CA SER A 385 -14.28 -18.84 -15.07
C SER A 385 -12.98 -19.61 -15.26
N PHE A 386 -12.19 -19.75 -14.20
CA PHE A 386 -10.93 -20.46 -14.26
C PHE A 386 -11.13 -21.97 -14.41
N THR A 387 -10.63 -22.53 -15.51
CA THR A 387 -10.60 -23.97 -15.76
C THR A 387 -9.15 -24.43 -15.68
N PRO A 388 -8.69 -25.01 -14.57
CA PRO A 388 -7.28 -25.34 -14.36
C PRO A 388 -6.79 -26.39 -15.36
N GLU A 389 -5.83 -25.98 -16.21
CA GLU A 389 -5.34 -26.78 -17.34
C GLU A 389 -4.48 -27.96 -16.87
N ASN A 390 -3.68 -27.74 -15.83
CA ASN A 390 -2.73 -28.69 -15.27
C ASN A 390 -3.06 -29.03 -13.79
N ASP A 391 -2.35 -29.99 -13.19
CA ASP A 391 -2.66 -30.45 -11.83
C ASP A 391 -2.11 -29.51 -10.74
N LEU A 392 -1.11 -28.66 -11.05
CA LEU A 392 -0.65 -27.61 -10.14
C LEU A 392 -1.72 -26.51 -10.01
N GLN A 393 -2.25 -26.00 -11.13
CA GLN A 393 -3.38 -25.08 -11.12
C GLN A 393 -4.65 -25.67 -10.47
N LYS A 394 -4.87 -26.99 -10.56
CA LYS A 394 -5.93 -27.65 -9.77
C LYS A 394 -5.64 -27.58 -8.28
N GLN A 395 -4.39 -27.78 -7.87
CA GLN A 395 -4.01 -27.64 -6.47
C GLN A 395 -4.19 -26.19 -6.01
N GLU A 396 -3.58 -25.20 -6.69
CA GLU A 396 -3.71 -23.76 -6.40
C GLU A 396 -5.19 -23.35 -6.25
N LEU A 397 -6.10 -23.88 -7.08
CA LEU A 397 -7.53 -23.59 -7.00
C LEU A 397 -8.21 -24.23 -5.78
N ASN A 398 -7.81 -25.45 -5.39
CA ASN A 398 -8.32 -26.09 -4.18
C ASN A 398 -7.75 -25.44 -2.91
N ASP A 399 -6.48 -25.07 -2.93
CA ASP A 399 -5.80 -24.44 -1.80
C ASP A 399 -6.33 -23.01 -1.59
N LEU A 400 -6.60 -22.25 -2.67
CA LEU A 400 -7.39 -20.99 -2.61
C LEU A 400 -8.79 -21.20 -2.04
N LEU A 401 -9.50 -22.26 -2.46
CA LEU A 401 -10.87 -22.53 -2.00
C LEU A 401 -10.92 -22.92 -0.52
N ASP A 402 -10.03 -23.82 -0.07
CA ASP A 402 -9.94 -24.23 1.32
C ASP A 402 -9.31 -23.10 2.18
N TYR A 403 -8.52 -22.17 1.61
CA TYR A 403 -8.07 -20.93 2.26
C TYR A 403 -9.19 -19.89 2.42
N VAL A 404 -9.97 -19.62 1.36
CA VAL A 404 -11.17 -18.78 1.45
C VAL A 404 -12.21 -19.39 2.39
N GLU A 405 -12.35 -20.72 2.45
CA GLU A 405 -13.18 -21.39 3.46
C GLU A 405 -12.60 -21.24 4.89
N GLN A 406 -11.28 -21.23 5.08
CA GLN A 406 -10.66 -20.94 6.38
C GLN A 406 -10.88 -19.50 6.83
N LEU A 407 -10.56 -18.52 5.97
CA LEU A 407 -10.83 -17.10 6.21
C LEU A 407 -12.32 -16.86 6.52
N ALA A 408 -13.20 -17.40 5.68
CA ALA A 408 -14.65 -17.36 5.88
C ALA A 408 -15.08 -17.88 7.26
N ASN A 409 -14.55 -19.03 7.68
CA ASN A 409 -14.83 -19.59 8.99
C ASN A 409 -14.20 -18.77 10.12
N GLN A 410 -13.02 -18.17 9.91
CA GLN A 410 -12.44 -17.21 10.86
C GLN A 410 -13.36 -16.00 11.03
N TYR A 411 -13.85 -15.38 9.97
CA TYR A 411 -14.70 -14.19 10.09
C TYR A 411 -16.13 -14.49 10.61
N VAL A 412 -16.72 -15.62 10.22
CA VAL A 412 -18.16 -15.89 10.44
C VAL A 412 -18.44 -16.87 11.59
N LEU A 413 -17.48 -17.73 11.92
CA LEU A 413 -17.54 -18.58 13.13
C LEU A 413 -16.59 -18.11 14.23
N GLN A 414 -15.53 -17.35 13.89
CA GLN A 414 -14.51 -16.89 14.83
C GLN A 414 -14.27 -15.37 14.81
N GLY A 415 -15.34 -14.58 14.66
CA GLY A 415 -15.49 -13.29 15.35
C GLY A 415 -15.49 -13.50 16.88
N ASN A 416 -14.46 -14.19 17.36
CA ASN A 416 -14.41 -14.90 18.60
C ASN A 416 -13.88 -13.93 19.65
N ARG A 417 -14.43 -14.01 20.86
CA ARG A 417 -13.99 -13.18 21.97
C ARG A 417 -12.49 -13.33 22.24
N GLU A 418 -11.86 -14.40 21.79
CA GLU A 418 -10.44 -14.67 21.98
C GLU A 418 -9.54 -13.91 20.99
N GLN A 419 -9.87 -13.79 19.70
CA GLN A 419 -9.07 -12.99 18.76
C GLN A 419 -9.18 -11.49 19.06
N ILE A 420 -10.37 -11.02 19.44
CA ILE A 420 -10.60 -9.64 19.89
C ILE A 420 -9.86 -9.35 21.21
N LYS A 421 -9.91 -10.26 22.20
CA LYS A 421 -9.11 -10.13 23.45
C LYS A 421 -7.60 -10.17 23.22
N ALA A 422 -7.14 -10.79 22.14
CA ALA A 422 -5.74 -10.85 21.77
C ALA A 422 -5.26 -9.59 21.02
N GLY A 423 -6.15 -8.62 20.76
CA GLY A 423 -5.82 -7.39 20.05
C GLY A 423 -5.66 -7.55 18.54
N MET A 424 -5.94 -8.72 17.98
CA MET A 424 -5.76 -9.00 16.55
C MET A 424 -6.87 -8.39 15.67
N TRP A 425 -7.97 -7.95 16.28
CA TRP A 425 -9.09 -7.29 15.59
C TRP A 425 -9.53 -6.08 16.38
N ASN A 426 -9.66 -4.94 15.70
CA ASN A 426 -10.39 -3.81 16.26
C ASN A 426 -11.89 -4.18 16.26
N PRO A 427 -12.56 -4.28 17.42
CA PRO A 427 -13.94 -4.74 17.52
C PRO A 427 -14.98 -3.72 17.06
N ASP A 428 -14.60 -2.43 17.00
CA ASP A 428 -15.47 -1.34 16.56
C ASP A 428 -15.42 -1.16 15.04
N PHE A 429 -14.43 -1.78 14.37
CA PHE A 429 -14.25 -1.77 12.93
C PHE A 429 -14.91 -2.99 12.28
N ASN A 430 -15.52 -2.79 11.10
CA ASN A 430 -15.93 -3.92 10.28
C ASN A 430 -14.72 -4.67 9.71
N ILE A 431 -14.94 -5.89 9.21
CA ILE A 431 -13.89 -6.74 8.66
C ILE A 431 -13.02 -6.05 7.59
N THR A 432 -13.61 -5.22 6.72
CA THR A 432 -12.84 -4.61 5.63
C THR A 432 -12.08 -3.38 6.09
N GLN A 433 -12.63 -2.60 7.03
CA GLN A 433 -11.86 -1.56 7.75
C GLN A 433 -10.62 -2.16 8.43
N ASN A 434 -10.73 -3.34 9.05
CA ASN A 434 -9.58 -4.07 9.56
C ASN A 434 -8.61 -4.49 8.44
N LEU A 435 -9.09 -5.13 7.36
CA LEU A 435 -8.23 -5.67 6.29
C LEU A 435 -7.57 -4.63 5.38
N THR A 436 -8.18 -3.46 5.17
CA THR A 436 -7.61 -2.39 4.33
C THR A 436 -7.00 -1.26 5.16
N ILE A 437 -6.80 -1.46 6.46
CA ILE A 437 -6.45 -0.40 7.41
C ILE A 437 -5.18 0.37 7.00
N GLU A 438 -4.17 -0.32 6.47
CA GLU A 438 -2.91 0.29 6.03
C GLU A 438 -3.05 1.15 4.75
N HIS A 439 -4.24 1.20 4.15
CA HIS A 439 -4.62 2.10 3.05
C HIS A 439 -5.40 3.33 3.53
N ASP A 440 -5.54 3.55 4.84
CA ASP A 440 -6.34 4.66 5.38
C ASP A 440 -5.57 6.00 5.34
N PRO A 441 -6.21 7.10 4.91
CA PRO A 441 -5.52 8.37 4.65
C PRO A 441 -5.00 9.05 5.91
N ASP A 442 -5.66 8.86 7.05
CA ASP A 442 -5.23 9.33 8.37
C ASP A 442 -3.89 8.71 8.80
N ARG A 443 -3.61 7.44 8.47
CA ARG A 443 -2.27 6.84 8.64
C ARG A 443 -1.22 7.49 7.77
N TYR A 444 -1.52 7.73 6.50
CA TYR A 444 -0.58 8.40 5.60
C TYR A 444 -0.26 9.81 6.11
N VAL A 445 -1.23 10.53 6.71
CA VAL A 445 -0.95 11.79 7.44
C VAL A 445 -0.08 11.52 8.68
N ALA A 446 -0.44 10.55 9.53
CA ALA A 446 0.28 10.27 10.77
C ALA A 446 1.77 9.91 10.55
N TRP A 447 2.06 9.10 9.52
CA TRP A 447 3.43 8.79 9.12
C TRP A 447 4.13 9.97 8.43
N MET A 448 3.45 10.74 7.58
CA MET A 448 4.03 11.92 6.91
C MET A 448 4.28 13.13 7.82
N PHE A 449 3.75 13.12 9.04
CA PHE A 449 3.95 14.17 10.05
C PHE A 449 4.62 13.62 11.33
N LEU A 450 5.22 12.42 11.25
CA LEU A 450 6.00 11.78 12.31
C LEU A 450 7.26 12.60 12.68
N SER A 451 7.93 13.15 11.67
CA SER A 451 9.12 14.01 11.81
C SER A 451 9.13 15.05 10.68
N ASP A 452 10.09 15.98 10.74
CA ASP A 452 10.47 16.85 9.62
C ASP A 452 11.67 16.31 8.82
N ASP A 453 12.42 15.33 9.34
CA ASP A 453 13.44 14.60 8.54
C ASP A 453 12.81 13.31 7.96
N PRO A 454 12.67 13.19 6.63
CA PRO A 454 12.10 12.00 6.00
C PRO A 454 12.94 10.73 6.20
N GLN A 455 14.20 10.83 6.63
CA GLN A 455 15.06 9.68 6.95
C GLN A 455 14.68 9.02 8.28
N GLU A 456 14.01 9.74 9.19
CA GLU A 456 13.41 9.17 10.41
C GLU A 456 12.09 8.44 10.11
N ILE A 457 11.54 8.63 8.90
CA ILE A 457 10.25 8.10 8.47
C ILE A 457 10.43 6.89 7.55
N PHE A 458 11.02 7.07 6.36
CA PHE A 458 11.06 6.02 5.33
C PHE A 458 12.29 5.10 5.47
N GLY A 459 12.07 3.79 5.47
CA GLY A 459 13.14 2.79 5.50
C GLY A 459 13.32 2.09 4.15
N GLN A 460 14.55 2.00 3.62
CA GLN A 460 14.83 1.37 2.31
C GLN A 460 14.47 -0.12 2.25
N ASN A 461 14.45 -0.83 3.38
CA ASN A 461 14.21 -2.26 3.36
C ASN A 461 12.75 -2.56 2.98
N THR A 462 12.56 -3.14 1.80
CA THR A 462 11.27 -3.56 1.25
C THR A 462 10.96 -5.05 1.48
N SER A 463 11.67 -5.72 2.38
CA SER A 463 11.62 -7.18 2.52
C SER A 463 11.67 -7.69 3.95
N PHE A 464 11.14 -8.88 4.16
CA PHE A 464 11.31 -9.62 5.42
C PHE A 464 11.56 -11.10 5.14
N ARG A 465 12.16 -11.77 6.11
CA ARG A 465 12.48 -13.19 6.07
C ARG A 465 11.65 -13.94 7.09
N GLN A 466 10.66 -14.70 6.60
CA GLN A 466 9.90 -15.63 7.43
C GLN A 466 10.78 -16.83 7.73
N PHE A 467 11.27 -16.96 8.97
CA PHE A 467 11.97 -18.14 9.45
C PHE A 467 10.95 -19.14 10.00
N THR A 468 10.94 -20.35 9.44
CA THR A 468 10.07 -21.44 9.86
C THR A 468 10.88 -22.55 10.50
N VAL A 469 10.48 -22.98 11.70
CA VAL A 469 11.01 -24.17 12.36
C VAL A 469 9.89 -25.08 12.84
N LYS A 470 10.02 -26.38 12.56
CA LYS A 470 9.10 -27.44 12.96
C LYS A 470 9.78 -28.40 13.93
N GLY A 471 9.30 -28.40 15.16
CA GLY A 471 9.91 -29.02 16.33
C GLY A 471 9.68 -28.15 17.57
N LYS A 472 9.75 -28.74 18.78
CA LYS A 472 9.61 -27.95 20.02
C LYS A 472 10.95 -27.40 20.44
N VAL A 473 11.21 -26.15 20.06
CA VAL A 473 12.48 -25.44 20.25
C VAL A 473 12.24 -24.06 20.83
N ARG A 474 13.23 -23.57 21.56
CA ARG A 474 13.36 -22.18 21.95
C ARG A 474 14.30 -21.51 20.94
N LEU A 475 14.00 -20.28 20.56
CA LEU A 475 14.80 -19.51 19.61
C LEU A 475 15.31 -18.25 20.29
N HIS A 476 16.63 -18.08 20.37
CA HIS A 476 17.25 -16.87 20.90
C HIS A 476 17.76 -16.03 19.72
N PHE A 477 17.46 -14.74 19.74
CA PHE A 477 17.80 -13.79 18.68
C PHE A 477 18.89 -12.84 19.17
N TYR A 478 19.82 -12.52 18.27
CA TYR A 478 20.93 -11.59 18.51
C TYR A 478 21.10 -10.70 17.27
N ASP A 479 21.48 -9.45 17.48
CA ASP A 479 21.82 -8.46 16.44
C ASP A 479 23.31 -8.05 16.56
N GLU A 480 23.69 -6.86 16.06
CA GLU A 480 25.04 -6.31 16.29
C GLU A 480 25.25 -5.74 17.71
N ASN A 481 24.17 -5.39 18.44
CA ASN A 481 24.23 -4.80 19.77
C ASN A 481 24.26 -5.85 20.90
N GLY A 482 23.71 -7.05 20.67
CA GLY A 482 23.82 -8.18 21.59
C GLY A 482 22.65 -9.14 21.51
N TYR A 483 22.17 -9.60 22.67
CA TYR A 483 20.96 -10.41 22.79
C TYR A 483 19.71 -9.53 22.68
N VAL A 484 18.81 -9.91 21.78
CA VAL A 484 17.59 -9.17 21.42
C VAL A 484 16.38 -9.72 22.18
N GLY A 485 16.29 -11.05 22.32
CA GLY A 485 15.18 -11.71 23.00
C GLY A 485 14.97 -13.15 22.57
N THR A 486 13.97 -13.80 23.15
CA THR A 486 13.65 -15.20 22.95
C THR A 486 12.22 -15.39 22.44
N VAL A 487 12.02 -16.40 21.58
CA VAL A 487 10.71 -16.97 21.25
C VAL A 487 10.63 -18.38 21.81
N GLU A 488 9.69 -18.59 22.72
CA GLU A 488 9.43 -19.88 23.39
C GLU A 488 8.75 -20.91 22.45
N PRO A 489 8.79 -22.22 22.76
CA PRO A 489 8.12 -23.27 21.97
C PRO A 489 6.58 -23.14 21.84
N ASN A 490 5.97 -22.15 22.49
CA ASN A 490 4.55 -21.79 22.44
C ASN A 490 4.29 -20.43 21.76
N GLY A 491 5.31 -19.82 21.14
CA GLY A 491 5.24 -18.54 20.43
C GLY A 491 5.31 -17.29 21.32
N LYS A 492 5.38 -17.42 22.65
CA LYS A 492 5.55 -16.25 23.52
C LYS A 492 6.95 -15.66 23.36
N LYS A 493 7.02 -14.34 23.23
CA LYS A 493 8.25 -13.57 23.40
C LYS A 493 8.64 -13.56 24.89
N SER A 494 9.94 -13.70 25.18
CA SER A 494 10.53 -13.56 26.52
C SER A 494 11.85 -12.81 26.43
N HIS A 495 12.18 -12.04 27.47
CA HIS A 495 13.41 -11.22 27.53
C HIS A 495 14.44 -11.77 28.52
N ASP A 496 14.18 -12.91 29.14
CA ASP A 496 15.15 -13.59 30.01
C ASP A 496 16.35 -14.01 29.16
N ASP A 497 17.53 -13.44 29.45
CA ASP A 497 18.78 -13.78 28.77
C ASP A 497 19.28 -15.18 29.25
N PRO A 498 19.48 -16.16 28.34
CA PRO A 498 19.95 -17.50 28.73
C PRO A 498 21.33 -17.49 29.41
N ASP A 499 22.19 -16.51 29.11
CA ASP A 499 23.51 -16.34 29.75
C ASP A 499 23.47 -15.38 30.96
N GLY A 500 22.30 -14.82 31.29
CA GLY A 500 22.07 -14.00 32.48
C GLY A 500 22.70 -12.59 32.44
N GLY A 501 22.93 -12.06 31.24
CA GLY A 501 23.39 -10.68 31.04
C GLY A 501 22.32 -9.62 31.40
N PRO A 502 22.72 -8.35 31.49
CA PRO A 502 21.79 -7.25 31.73
C PRO A 502 20.98 -6.98 30.45
N VAL A 503 19.70 -7.37 30.46
CA VAL A 503 18.73 -7.05 29.41
C VAL A 503 18.72 -5.54 29.16
N LYS A 504 19.31 -5.11 28.05
CA LYS A 504 19.29 -3.71 27.59
C LYS A 504 18.00 -3.47 26.82
N ASP A 505 17.23 -2.54 27.34
CA ASP A 505 15.99 -2.00 26.79
C ASP A 505 15.00 -3.04 26.19
N VAL A 506 14.03 -3.43 27.03
CA VAL A 506 12.94 -4.34 26.69
C VAL A 506 12.09 -3.84 25.50
N SER A 507 12.19 -2.55 25.15
CA SER A 507 11.56 -1.96 23.95
C SER A 507 12.17 -2.42 22.62
N LEU A 508 13.38 -2.99 22.62
CA LEU A 508 14.16 -3.34 21.43
C LEU A 508 14.11 -4.82 21.02
N MET A 509 13.11 -5.60 21.46
CA MET A 509 12.72 -6.74 20.61
C MET A 509 12.04 -6.17 19.36
N PRO A 510 12.50 -6.50 18.14
CA PRO A 510 11.75 -6.20 16.94
C PRO A 510 10.35 -6.79 17.04
N ASP A 511 9.40 -6.21 16.31
CA ASP A 511 8.02 -6.68 16.28
C ASP A 511 7.84 -7.98 15.45
N PHE A 512 8.85 -8.85 15.47
CA PHE A 512 8.84 -10.24 14.99
C PHE A 512 7.45 -10.85 15.12
N PHE A 513 6.76 -11.01 13.99
CA PHE A 513 5.42 -11.56 14.01
C PHE A 513 5.51 -13.07 14.11
N VAL A 514 5.18 -13.60 15.29
CA VAL A 514 5.29 -15.02 15.62
C VAL A 514 3.94 -15.71 15.46
N ARG A 515 3.85 -16.66 14.51
CA ARG A 515 2.68 -17.53 14.29
C ARG A 515 3.02 -18.95 14.73
N THR A 516 2.06 -19.66 15.34
CA THR A 516 2.27 -21.03 15.84
C THR A 516 1.15 -21.98 15.45
N GLY A 517 1.51 -23.25 15.21
CA GLY A 517 0.55 -24.32 14.95
C GLY A 517 1.24 -25.62 14.55
N ASN A 518 0.62 -26.79 14.78
CA ASN A 518 1.14 -28.09 14.34
C ASN A 518 2.61 -28.39 14.71
N ASP A 519 3.02 -27.99 15.92
CA ASP A 519 4.41 -28.03 16.42
C ASP A 519 5.43 -27.27 15.53
N GLN A 520 4.98 -26.18 14.91
CA GLN A 520 5.76 -25.26 14.08
C GLN A 520 5.67 -23.83 14.61
N LEU A 521 6.79 -23.11 14.57
CA LEU A 521 6.88 -21.66 14.73
C LEU A 521 7.19 -21.05 13.35
N ASN A 522 6.54 -19.95 13.01
CA ASN A 522 6.93 -19.06 11.92
C ASN A 522 7.19 -17.68 12.51
N ILE A 523 8.34 -17.07 12.19
CA ILE A 523 8.77 -15.79 12.71
C ILE A 523 9.13 -14.90 11.53
N ASP A 524 8.41 -13.79 11.34
CA ASP A 524 8.78 -12.80 10.34
C ASP A 524 9.89 -11.90 10.90
N ILE A 525 11.05 -11.84 10.22
CA ILE A 525 12.26 -11.13 10.64
C ILE A 525 12.56 -10.02 9.61
N PRO A 526 12.64 -8.73 10.02
CA PRO A 526 13.11 -7.64 9.15
C PRO A 526 14.49 -7.92 8.52
N CYS A 527 14.72 -7.43 7.30
CA CYS A 527 15.99 -7.58 6.57
C CYS A 527 16.87 -6.31 6.58
N ASP A 528 16.45 -5.25 7.28
CA ASP A 528 17.23 -4.02 7.52
C ASP A 528 18.38 -4.25 8.51
N THR A 529 18.18 -5.17 9.45
CA THR A 529 19.15 -5.56 10.49
C THR A 529 19.61 -7.01 10.26
N GLN A 530 20.91 -7.27 10.45
CA GLN A 530 21.45 -8.62 10.43
C GLN A 530 21.17 -9.33 11.77
N TYR A 531 20.59 -10.54 11.70
CA TYR A 531 20.29 -11.35 12.89
C TYR A 531 21.05 -12.67 12.92
N VAL A 532 21.43 -13.10 14.13
CA VAL A 532 21.83 -14.47 14.43
C VAL A 532 20.72 -15.11 15.25
N VAL A 533 20.30 -16.32 14.87
CA VAL A 533 19.28 -17.08 15.59
C VAL A 533 19.92 -18.36 16.12
N SER A 534 19.89 -18.58 17.43
CA SER A 534 20.29 -19.84 18.03
C SER A 534 19.06 -20.68 18.36
N ILE A 535 19.09 -21.96 17.98
CA ILE A 535 18.05 -22.94 18.28
C ILE A 535 18.47 -23.75 19.50
N GLU A 536 17.65 -23.72 20.56
CA GLU A 536 17.82 -24.55 21.76
C GLU A 536 16.67 -25.57 21.86
N SER A 537 16.90 -26.70 22.52
CA SER A 537 15.85 -27.69 22.74
C SER A 537 16.02 -28.49 24.03
N GLU A 538 14.91 -28.73 24.72
CA GLU A 538 14.84 -29.45 25.99
C GLU A 538 14.88 -30.99 25.82
N LYS A 539 14.93 -31.50 24.58
CA LYS A 539 14.94 -32.94 24.26
C LYS A 539 15.69 -33.27 22.98
N ASP A 540 16.11 -34.53 22.87
CA ASP A 540 16.53 -35.11 21.59
C ASP A 540 15.34 -35.14 20.62
N GLN A 541 15.50 -34.50 19.46
CA GLN A 541 14.55 -34.60 18.35
C GLN A 541 15.25 -34.28 17.02
N THR A 542 14.61 -34.63 15.90
CA THR A 542 14.97 -34.09 14.59
C THR A 542 13.96 -33.00 14.26
N ILE A 543 14.45 -31.77 14.11
CA ILE A 543 13.65 -30.63 13.67
C ILE A 543 13.86 -30.40 12.17
N THR A 544 12.91 -29.73 11.55
CA THR A 544 13.04 -29.22 10.17
C THR A 544 12.98 -27.70 10.21
N TYR A 545 13.84 -27.01 9.47
CA TYR A 545 13.77 -25.55 9.34
C TYR A 545 14.04 -25.08 7.91
N TYR A 546 13.51 -23.91 7.56
CA TYR A 546 13.76 -23.18 6.33
C TYR A 546 13.45 -21.70 6.54
N ALA A 547 13.76 -20.87 5.55
CA ALA A 547 13.28 -19.50 5.51
C ALA A 547 12.66 -19.18 4.14
N SER A 548 11.69 -18.26 4.09
CA SER A 548 11.28 -17.61 2.84
C SER A 548 11.42 -16.10 2.94
N THR A 549 11.96 -15.48 1.90
CA THR A 549 12.04 -14.01 1.79
C THR A 549 10.84 -13.50 0.99
N HIS A 550 10.14 -12.53 1.57
CA HIS A 550 8.99 -11.83 1.01
C HIS A 550 9.40 -10.39 0.67
N SER A 551 8.71 -9.74 -0.26
CA SER A 551 8.97 -8.34 -0.63
C SER A 551 7.66 -7.58 -0.85
N VAL A 552 7.69 -6.25 -0.76
CA VAL A 552 6.56 -5.40 -1.23
C VAL A 552 6.41 -5.47 -2.76
N ASN A 553 7.51 -5.81 -3.46
CA ASN A 553 7.62 -5.80 -4.92
C ASN A 553 7.56 -7.22 -5.54
N THR A 554 7.20 -8.25 -4.77
CA THR A 554 6.92 -9.60 -5.31
C THR A 554 5.78 -10.26 -4.54
N VAL A 555 4.81 -10.81 -5.26
CA VAL A 555 3.71 -11.61 -4.71
C VAL A 555 4.23 -12.94 -4.19
N ARG A 556 5.12 -13.61 -4.94
CA ARG A 556 5.72 -14.89 -4.51
C ARG A 556 6.88 -14.66 -3.55
N SER A 557 7.04 -15.61 -2.63
CA SER A 557 8.17 -15.64 -1.68
C SER A 557 9.26 -16.60 -2.14
N TYR A 558 10.53 -16.22 -1.91
CA TYR A 558 11.70 -17.01 -2.28
C TYR A 558 12.10 -17.92 -1.12
N MET A 559 11.73 -19.21 -1.20
CA MET A 559 12.04 -20.21 -0.16
C MET A 559 13.45 -20.78 -0.30
N SER A 560 14.18 -20.86 0.81
CA SER A 560 15.47 -21.54 0.92
C SER A 560 15.33 -23.07 0.76
N SER A 561 16.46 -23.76 0.68
CA SER A 561 16.47 -25.21 0.93
C SER A 561 15.86 -25.54 2.31
N ILE A 562 15.22 -26.71 2.40
CA ILE A 562 14.69 -27.25 3.65
C ILE A 562 15.79 -28.05 4.34
N TYR A 563 16.13 -27.69 5.57
CA TYR A 563 17.17 -28.31 6.36
C TYR A 563 16.57 -29.20 7.46
N SER A 564 17.30 -30.24 7.85
CA SER A 564 16.97 -31.08 9.01
C SER A 564 18.13 -31.10 9.99
N LEU A 565 17.84 -30.85 11.27
CA LEU A 565 18.81 -30.77 12.34
C LEU A 565 18.42 -31.73 13.47
N LYS A 566 19.40 -32.47 13.99
CA LYS A 566 19.24 -33.22 15.24
C LYS A 566 19.65 -32.32 16.40
N THR A 567 18.72 -32.03 17.30
CA THR A 567 18.99 -31.30 18.54
C THR A 567 19.31 -32.27 19.66
N GLU A 568 20.06 -31.80 20.66
CA GLU A 568 20.35 -32.52 21.90
C GLU A 568 20.09 -31.54 23.07
N PRO A 569 19.68 -32.01 24.26
CA PRO A 569 19.46 -31.15 25.43
C PRO A 569 20.66 -30.28 25.78
N GLY A 570 20.43 -28.96 25.97
CA GLY A 570 21.46 -28.01 26.38
C GLY A 570 22.53 -27.68 25.33
N LYS A 571 22.29 -27.99 24.04
CA LYS A 571 23.10 -27.48 22.92
C LYS A 571 22.33 -26.40 22.16
N MET A 572 22.97 -25.24 21.99
CA MET A 572 22.52 -24.20 21.06
C MET A 572 23.12 -24.41 19.67
N TYR A 573 22.30 -24.21 18.63
CA TYR A 573 22.67 -24.34 17.23
C TYR A 573 22.44 -23.02 16.49
N PHE A 574 23.53 -22.33 16.12
CA PHE A 574 23.49 -20.98 15.57
C PHE A 574 23.29 -20.98 14.04
N LEU A 575 22.36 -20.15 13.58
CA LEU A 575 22.06 -19.84 12.18
C LEU A 575 22.29 -18.35 11.94
N TYR A 576 22.95 -18.01 10.83
CA TYR A 576 23.23 -16.63 10.44
C TYR A 576 22.25 -16.19 9.36
N PHE A 577 21.49 -15.13 9.65
CA PHE A 577 20.60 -14.46 8.72
C PHE A 577 21.19 -13.08 8.39
N GLY A 578 22.10 -13.06 7.40
CA GLY A 578 22.59 -11.80 6.82
C GLY A 578 21.44 -10.97 6.25
N ALA A 579 21.63 -9.66 6.12
CA ALA A 579 20.73 -8.81 5.34
C ALA A 579 20.60 -9.39 3.92
#